data_AF-A0A963JQZ8-F1
#
_entry.id   AF-A0A963JQZ8-F1
#
_cell.length_a   1.000
_cell.length_b   1.000
_cell.length_c   1.000
_cell.angle_alpha   90.00
_cell.angle_beta   90.00
_cell.angle_gamma   90.00
#
_symmetry.space_group_name_H-M   'P 1'
#
loop_
_entity.id
_entity.type
_entity.pdbx_description
1 polymer ?
#
loop_
_entity_poly.entity_id
_entity_poly.type
_entity_poly.pdbx_seq_one_letter_code
_entity_poly.pdbx_strand_id
1 'polypeptide(L)' 'MTIEELDAALAALGWKVSEFCRATGLHRNTPSRWRNEGVEIPAWVEKHLGLLLELRRLHAAYLVPPRAAGED' A
#
# COMPACT_ATOMS: atom_id res chain seq x y z
N MET A 1 11.83 -2.38 -4.58
CA MET A 1 10.94 -1.27 -4.97
C MET A 1 11.56 0.11 -4.71
N THR A 2 11.18 1.14 -5.48
CA THR A 2 11.50 2.56 -5.25
C THR A 2 10.48 3.24 -4.33
N ILE A 3 10.72 4.50 -3.97
CA ILE A 3 9.77 5.30 -3.17
C ILE A 3 8.49 5.61 -3.95
N GLU A 4 8.61 5.87 -5.24
CA GLU A 4 7.47 6.13 -6.12
C GLU A 4 6.58 4.89 -6.23
N GLU A 5 7.20 3.71 -6.32
CA GLU A 5 6.47 2.43 -6.31
C GLU A 5 5.78 2.17 -4.97
N LEU A 6 6.42 2.54 -3.85
CA LEU A 6 5.80 2.48 -2.53
C LEU A 6 4.58 3.41 -2.45
N ASP A 7 4.74 4.68 -2.84
CA ASP A 7 3.65 5.66 -2.80
C ASP A 7 2.48 5.24 -3.71
N ALA A 8 2.78 4.68 -4.89
CA ALA A 8 1.77 4.14 -5.80
C ALA A 8 1.03 2.93 -5.21
N ALA A 9 1.74 1.98 -4.58
CA ALA A 9 1.14 0.83 -3.93
C ALA A 9 0.22 1.24 -2.76
N LEU A 10 0.65 2.22 -1.96
CA LEU A 10 -0.16 2.74 -0.85
C LEU A 10 -1.41 3.46 -1.35
N ALA A 11 -1.29 4.30 -2.38
CA ALA A 11 -2.44 4.93 -3.02
C ALA A 11 -3.42 3.89 -3.59
N ALA A 12 -2.89 2.84 -4.22
CA ALA A 12 -3.67 1.70 -4.70
C ALA A 12 -4.25 0.82 -3.57
N LEU A 13 -3.88 1.01 -2.30
CA LEU A 13 -4.56 0.41 -1.15
C LEU A 13 -5.51 1.40 -0.45
N GLY A 14 -5.52 2.67 -0.88
CA GLY A 14 -6.19 3.75 -0.17
C GLY A 14 -5.52 4.11 1.15
N TRP A 15 -4.25 3.74 1.32
CA TRP A 15 -3.49 3.92 2.55
C TRP A 15 -2.61 5.16 2.50
N LYS A 16 -2.50 5.83 3.65
CA LYS A 16 -1.46 6.83 3.91
C LYS A 16 -0.21 6.12 4.40
N VAL A 17 0.95 6.75 4.17
CA VAL A 17 2.24 6.30 4.71
C VAL A 17 2.21 6.12 6.23
N SER A 18 1.46 6.95 6.97
CA SER A 18 1.31 6.80 8.42
C SER A 18 0.51 5.56 8.83
N GLU A 19 -0.44 5.11 8.00
CA GLU A 19 -1.19 3.87 8.22
C GLU A 19 -0.30 2.66 7.96
N PHE A 20 0.49 2.70 6.89
CA PHE A 20 1.49 1.67 6.62
C PHE A 20 2.47 1.49 7.78
N CYS A 21 3.02 2.59 8.33
CA CYS A 21 3.90 2.52 9.49
C CYS A 21 3.22 1.90 10.72
N ARG A 22 1.96 2.27 10.99
CA ARG A 22 1.19 1.68 12.10
C ARG A 22 0.91 0.19 11.90
N ALA A 23 0.50 -0.21 10.70
CA ALA A 23 0.16 -1.59 10.38
C ALA A 23 1.37 -2.55 10.42
N THR A 24 2.56 -2.02 10.12
CA THR A 24 3.81 -2.80 10.05
C THR A 24 4.71 -2.64 11.28
N GLY A 25 4.34 -1.77 12.23
CA GLY A 25 5.15 -1.46 13.40
C GLY A 25 6.42 -0.63 13.10
N LEU A 26 6.55 -0.09 11.89
CA LEU A 26 7.66 0.79 11.55
C LEU A 26 7.54 2.15 12.24
N HIS A 27 8.68 2.72 12.63
CA HIS A 27 8.71 4.07 13.16
C HIS A 27 8.22 5.10 12.13
N ARG A 28 7.49 6.12 12.58
CA ARG A 28 6.90 7.15 11.71
C ARG A 28 7.89 7.86 10.78
N ASN A 29 9.17 7.95 11.16
CA ASN A 29 10.22 8.61 10.37
C ASN A 29 10.84 7.68 9.32
N THR A 30 10.63 6.36 9.39
CA THR A 30 11.27 5.39 8.48
C THR A 30 11.08 5.74 6.99
N PRO A 31 9.89 6.12 6.52
CA PRO A 31 9.69 6.50 5.11
C PRO A 31 10.45 7.77 4.69
N SER A 32 10.71 8.69 5.63
CA SER A 32 11.56 9.87 5.35
C SER A 32 13.00 9.45 5.13
N ARG A 33 13.50 8.49 5.92
CA ARG A 33 14.87 7.97 5.78
C ARG A 33 15.07 7.26 4.44
N TRP A 34 14.07 6.48 4.02
CA TRP A 34 14.11 5.84 2.71
C TRP A 34 14.13 6.85 1.55
N ARG A 35 13.42 7.97 1.69
CA ARG A 35 13.34 9.01 0.66
C ARG A 35 14.56 9.92 0.61
N ASN A 36 15.10 10.30 1.77
CA ASN A 36 16.03 11.42 1.88
C ASN A 36 17.44 11.01 2.35
N GLU A 37 17.58 9.88 3.03
CA GLU A 37 18.85 9.47 3.66
C GLU A 37 19.54 8.31 2.92
N GLY A 38 19.01 7.89 1.76
CA GLY A 38 19.56 6.78 0.98
C GLY A 38 19.45 5.42 1.66
N VAL A 39 18.58 5.29 2.67
CA VAL A 39 18.32 4.01 3.33
C VAL A 39 17.50 3.14 2.38
N GLU A 40 18.00 1.95 2.06
CA GLU A 40 17.27 1.01 1.20
C GLU A 40 15.94 0.57 1.81
N ILE A 41 14.91 0.45 0.96
CA ILE A 41 13.64 -0.13 1.35
C ILE A 41 13.84 -1.64 1.52
N PRO A 42 13.53 -2.23 2.68
CA PRO A 42 13.68 -3.67 2.88
C PRO A 42 12.84 -4.48 1.89
N ALA A 43 13.41 -5.56 1.36
CA ALA A 43 12.76 -6.40 0.34
C ALA A 43 11.39 -6.95 0.76
N TRP A 44 11.15 -7.16 2.06
CA TRP A 44 9.86 -7.62 2.56
C TRP A 44 8.72 -6.63 2.30
N VAL A 45 9.01 -5.32 2.21
CA VAL A 45 7.99 -4.28 2.00
C VAL A 45 7.26 -4.49 0.68
N GLU A 46 8.02 -4.76 -0.37
CA GLU A 46 7.47 -5.05 -1.71
C GLU A 46 6.59 -6.31 -1.69
N LYS A 47 7.06 -7.38 -1.03
CA LYS A 47 6.30 -8.64 -0.93
C LYS A 47 5.02 -8.47 -0.10
N HIS A 48 5.09 -7.70 0.98
CA HIS A 48 3.95 -7.42 1.84
C HIS A 48 2.89 -6.58 1.10
N LEU A 49 3.29 -5.51 0.43
CA LEU A 49 2.35 -4.68 -0.34
C LEU A 49 1.79 -5.44 -1.54
N GLY A 50 2.60 -6.26 -2.21
CA GLY A 50 2.12 -7.15 -3.28
C GLY A 50 1.02 -8.11 -2.80
N LEU A 51 1.19 -8.70 -1.62
CA LEU A 51 0.15 -9.54 -1.01
C LEU A 51 -1.14 -8.75 -0.74
N LEU A 52 -1.04 -7.57 -0.14
CA LEU A 52 -2.22 -6.74 0.16
C LEU A 52 -2.96 -6.29 -1.10
N LEU A 53 -2.22 -5.93 -2.16
CA LEU A 53 -2.80 -5.57 -3.45
C LEU A 53 -3.54 -6.75 -4.07
N GLU A 54 -2.98 -7.95 -3.98
CA GLU A 54 -3.65 -9.15 -4.49
C GLU A 54 -4.91 -9.49 -3.68
N LEU A 55 -4.87 -9.34 -2.35
CA LEU A 55 -6.04 -9.47 -1.50
C LEU A 55 -7.11 -8.43 -1.86
N ARG A 56 -6.73 -7.17 -2.13
CA ARG A 56 -7.65 -6.13 -2.59
C ARG A 56 -8.28 -6.51 -3.94
N ARG A 57 -7.49 -7.03 -4.87
CA ARG A 57 -7.96 -7.49 -6.18
C ARG A 57 -8.97 -8.63 -6.05
N LEU A 58 -8.66 -9.63 -5.22
CA LEU A 58 -9.55 -10.77 -4.95
C LEU A 58 -10.83 -10.33 -4.23
N HIS A 59 -10.73 -9.45 -3.23
CA HIS A 59 -11.88 -8.87 -2.56
C HIS A 59 -12.79 -8.12 -3.54
N ALA A 60 -12.22 -7.28 -4.42
CA ALA A 60 -12.98 -6.58 -5.44
C ALA A 60 -13.67 -7.53 -6.44
N ALA A 61 -12.97 -8.61 -6.84
CA ALA A 61 -13.49 -9.56 -7.82
C ALA A 61 -14.64 -10.43 -7.28
N TYR A 62 -14.59 -10.80 -6.00
CA TYR A 62 -15.48 -11.83 -5.45
C TYR A 62 -16.42 -11.35 -4.35
N LEU A 63 -16.11 -10.24 -3.68
CA LEU A 63 -16.83 -9.80 -2.48
C LEU A 63 -17.49 -8.42 -2.63
N VAL A 64 -17.15 -7.63 -3.66
CA VAL A 64 -17.81 -6.36 -3.94
C VAL A 64 -18.94 -6.60 -4.95
N PRO A 65 -20.22 -6.40 -4.57
CA PRO A 65 -21.32 -6.51 -5.51
C PRO A 65 -21.16 -5.50 -6.66
N PRO A 66 -21.54 -5.85 -7.90
CA PRO A 66 -21.58 -4.88 -8.98
C PRO A 66 -22.52 -3.74 -8.59
N ARG A 67 -22.06 -2.51 -8.77
CA ARG A 67 -22.89 -1.32 -8.52
C ARG A 67 -24.11 -1.42 -9.42
N ALA A 68 -25.31 -1.35 -8.84
CA ALA A 68 -26.54 -1.34 -9.61
C ALA A 68 -26.46 -0.17 -10.61
N ALA A 69 -26.63 -0.48 -11.90
CA ALA A 69 -26.69 0.52 -12.94
C ALA A 69 -27.98 1.31 -12.78
N GLY A 70 -27.91 2.48 -12.13
CA GLY A 70 -29.03 3.41 -12.03
C GLY A 70 -29.19 4.00 -10.64
N GLU A 71 -28.43 5.05 -10.35
CA GLU A 71 -28.77 6.11 -9.40
C GLU A 71 -27.89 7.31 -9.78
N ASP A 72 -28.37 8.04 -10.78
CA ASP A 72 -28.04 9.45 -11.06
C ASP A 72 -29.19 10.31 -10.50
#